data_AF-X1GPA0-F1
#
_entry.id   AF-X1GPA0-F1
#
_cell.length_a   1.000
_cell.length_b   1.000
_cell.length_c   1.000
_cell.angle_alpha   90.00
_cell.angle_beta   90.00
_cell.angle_gamma   90.00
#
_symmetry.space_group_name_H-M   'P 1'
#
loop_
_entity.id
_entity.type
_entity.pdbx_description
1 polymer ?
#
loop_
_entity_poly.entity_id
_entity_poly.type
_entity_poly.pdbx_seq_one_letter_code
_entity_poly.pdbx_strand_id
1 'polypeptide(L)' 'SQAHVGVDDRLFGSITAADIAEELSRVIASSIDKRKIDLDKPLRQAGSYEISIKLAKGLEPRISVVIEPGKA' A
#
# COMPACT_ATOMS: atom_id res chain seq x y z
N SER A 1 -12.41 24.77 22.36
CA SER A 1 -12.61 23.84 21.22
C SER A 1 -12.51 22.43 21.76
N GLN A 2 -13.55 21.60 21.59
CA GLN A 2 -13.48 20.21 22.04
C GLN A 2 -12.62 19.43 21.04
N ALA A 3 -11.46 18.96 21.49
CA ALA A 3 -10.64 18.01 20.76
C ALA A 3 -11.23 16.63 20.99
N HIS A 4 -11.93 16.08 20.00
CA HIS A 4 -12.15 14.64 19.91
C HIS A 4 -10.99 14.06 19.11
N VAL A 5 -9.87 13.77 19.77
CA VAL A 5 -8.83 12.90 19.19
C VAL A 5 -9.33 11.47 19.40
N GLY A 6 -10.24 11.06 18.52
CA GLY A 6 -10.90 9.76 18.56
C GLY A 6 -10.30 8.83 17.50
N VAL A 7 -9.42 7.95 17.97
CA VAL A 7 -9.11 6.61 17.43
C VAL A 7 -8.51 6.58 16.02
N ASP A 8 -7.20 6.87 16.00
CA ASP A 8 -6.14 6.39 15.08
C ASP A 8 -6.57 5.95 13.68
N ASP A 9 -5.89 6.51 12.66
CA ASP A 9 -5.82 6.03 11.26
C ASP A 9 -5.38 4.55 11.11
N ARG A 10 -5.36 3.78 12.20
CA ARG A 10 -4.96 2.38 12.26
C ARG A 10 -5.99 1.48 11.61
N LEU A 11 -5.51 0.65 10.69
CA LEU A 11 -6.28 -0.39 10.04
C LEU A 11 -6.58 -1.54 11.03
N PHE A 12 -7.77 -2.13 10.91
CA PHE A 12 -8.13 -3.38 11.58
C PHE A 12 -7.24 -4.55 11.12
N GLY A 13 -6.62 -4.43 9.94
CA GLY A 13 -5.69 -5.40 9.37
C GLY A 13 -4.34 -4.78 8.99
N SER A 14 -3.72 -5.32 7.95
CA SER A 14 -2.54 -4.72 7.35
C SER A 14 -2.56 -4.88 5.85
N ILE A 15 -2.07 -3.90 5.12
CA ILE A 15 -1.79 -4.01 3.70
C ILE A 15 -0.40 -4.61 3.52
N THR A 16 -0.32 -5.75 2.85
CA THR A 16 0.90 -6.51 2.58
C THR A 16 1.38 -6.32 1.14
N ALA A 17 2.58 -6.80 0.84
CA ALA A 17 3.09 -6.85 -0.53
C ALA A 17 2.20 -7.68 -1.48
N ALA A 18 1.50 -8.69 -0.95
CA ALA A 18 0.57 -9.49 -1.74
C ALA A 18 -0.66 -8.65 -2.14
N ASP A 19 -1.24 -7.91 -1.19
CA ASP A 19 -2.41 -7.05 -1.44
C ASP A 19 -2.08 -5.95 -2.47
N ILE A 20 -0.91 -5.32 -2.33
CA ILE A 20 -0.43 -4.30 -3.29
C ILE A 20 -0.21 -4.90 -4.67
N ALA A 21 0.40 -6.08 -4.76
CA ALA A 21 0.65 -6.74 -6.04
C ALA A 21 -0.65 -7.15 -6.73
N GLU A 22 -1.64 -7.62 -5.97
CA GLU A 22 -2.97 -7.97 -6.47
C GLU A 22 -3.69 -6.74 -7.03
N GLU A 23 -3.73 -5.64 -6.28
CA GLU A 23 -4.37 -4.39 -6.71
C GLU A 23 -3.66 -3.78 -7.91
N LEU A 24 -2.33 -3.70 -7.87
CA LEU A 24 -1.55 -3.20 -9.01
C LEU A 24 -1.79 -4.06 -10.25
N SER A 25 -1.86 -5.38 -10.10
CA SER A 25 -2.12 -6.30 -11.22
C SER A 25 -3.48 -6.05 -11.86
N ARG A 26 -4.51 -5.74 -11.04
CA ARG A 26 -5.83 -5.34 -11.53
C ARG A 26 -5.76 -4.03 -12.32
N VAL A 27 -5.14 -3.00 -11.76
CA VAL A 27 -5.07 -1.65 -12.35
C VAL A 27 -4.38 -1.67 -13.71
N ILE A 28 -3.29 -2.43 -13.87
CA ILE A 28 -2.52 -2.46 -15.11
C ILE A 28 -2.92 -3.61 -16.05
N ALA A 29 -3.90 -4.43 -15.66
CA ALA A 29 -4.33 -5.63 -16.38
C ALA A 29 -3.17 -6.60 -16.73
N SER A 30 -2.19 -6.74 -15.82
CA SER A 30 -1.02 -7.60 -16.00
C SER A 30 -0.50 -8.12 -14.67
N SER A 31 0.00 -9.35 -14.63
CA SER A 31 0.42 -10.01 -13.38
C SER A 31 1.72 -9.43 -12.82
N ILE A 32 1.68 -9.01 -11.56
CA ILE A 32 2.83 -8.59 -10.76
C ILE A 32 3.09 -9.60 -9.65
N ASP A 33 4.30 -10.16 -9.60
CA ASP A 33 4.74 -10.98 -8.47
C ASP A 33 4.99 -10.08 -7.25
N LYS A 34 4.41 -10.43 -6.09
CA LYS A 34 4.59 -9.73 -4.82
C LYS A 34 6.05 -9.53 -4.40
N ARG A 35 6.97 -10.39 -4.84
CA ARG A 35 8.42 -10.25 -4.60
C ARG A 35 9.02 -9.03 -5.27
N LYS A 36 8.32 -8.43 -6.24
CA LYS A 36 8.72 -7.17 -6.88
C LYS A 36 8.36 -5.95 -6.05
N ILE A 37 7.47 -6.07 -5.06
CA ILE A 37 7.05 -4.95 -4.21
C ILE A 37 8.06 -4.77 -3.08
N ASP A 38 8.73 -3.61 -3.05
CA ASP A 38 9.70 -3.30 -2.02
C ASP A 38 8.99 -2.73 -0.78
N LEU A 39 8.55 -3.62 0.10
CA LEU A 39 7.82 -3.27 1.31
C LEU A 39 8.49 -3.88 2.55
N ASP A 40 9.13 -3.03 3.35
CA ASP A 40 9.85 -3.46 4.56
C ASP A 40 8.93 -4.11 5.61
N LYS A 41 7.73 -3.55 5.79
CA LYS A 41 6.74 -4.02 6.77
C LYS A 41 5.32 -3.79 6.27
N PRO A 42 4.36 -4.67 6.62
CA PRO A 42 2.96 -4.42 6.31
C PRO A 42 2.48 -3.06 6.83
N LEU A 43 1.70 -2.36 6.01
CA LEU A 43 1.14 -1.05 6.34
C LEU A 43 -0.08 -1.23 7.22
N ARG A 44 -0.16 -0.49 8.32
CA ARG A 44 -1.23 -0.62 9.33
C ARG A 44 -1.95 0.69 9.60
N GLN A 45 -1.67 1.72 8.80
CA GLN A 45 -2.25 3.03 8.94
C GLN A 45 -2.78 3.49 7.57
N ALA A 46 -3.85 4.27 7.58
CA ALA A 46 -4.29 5.02 6.43
C ALA A 46 -3.27 6.13 6.12
N GLY A 47 -3.23 6.55 4.85
CA GLY A 47 -2.26 7.53 4.37
C GLY A 47 -1.71 7.19 2.99
N SER A 48 -0.68 7.93 2.57
CA SER A 48 -0.02 7.75 1.29
C SER A 48 1.42 7.24 1.47
N TYR A 49 1.79 6.24 0.68
CA TYR A 49 3.07 5.55 0.77
C TYR A 49 3.72 5.49 -0.61
N GLU A 50 4.96 5.96 -0.74
CA GLU A 50 5.77 5.66 -1.93
C GLU A 50 6.41 4.28 -1.78
N ILE A 51 6.17 3.41 -2.76
CA ILE A 51 6.67 2.03 -2.77
C ILE A 51 7.39 1.77 -4.09
N SER A 52 8.61 1.25 -4.02
CA SER A 52 9.40 0.88 -5.20
C SER A 52 8.97 -0.49 -5.73
N ILE A 53 8.86 -0.61 -7.06
CA ILE A 53 8.50 -1.86 -7.73
C ILE A 53 9.68 -2.33 -8.59
N LYS A 54 10.31 -3.44 -8.21
CA LYS A 54 11.48 -4.03 -8.89
C LYS A 54 11.03 -4.82 -10.12
N LEU A 55 10.91 -4.14 -11.27
CA LEU A 55 10.44 -4.77 -12.51
C LEU A 55 11.55 -5.55 -13.24
N ALA A 56 12.76 -5.00 -13.25
CA ALA A 56 13.96 -5.62 -13.81
C ALA A 56 15.22 -4.99 -13.17
N LYS A 57 16.40 -5.56 -13.46
CA LYS A 57 17.68 -5.01 -12.98
C LYS A 57 17.85 -3.55 -13.43
N GLY A 58 17.92 -2.63 -12.48
CA GLY A 58 18.05 -1.19 -12.75
C GLY A 58 16.75 -0.49 -13.17
N LEU A 59 15.61 -1.19 -13.17
CA LEU A 59 14.29 -0.62 -13.43
C LEU A 59 13.39 -0.79 -12.21
N GLU A 60 13.35 0.25 -11.39
CA GLU A 60 12.65 0.27 -10.10
C GLU A 60 11.76 1.53 -9.99
N PRO A 61 10.65 1.61 -10.76
CA PRO A 61 9.71 2.71 -10.61
C PRO A 61 9.11 2.78 -9.21
N ARG A 62 8.79 3.99 -8.75
CA ARG A 62 8.02 4.22 -7.53
C ARG A 62 6.55 4.43 -7.87
N ILE A 63 5.68 3.85 -7.05
CA ILE A 63 4.23 4.06 -7.12
C ILE A 63 3.72 4.66 -5.82
N SER A 64 2.65 5.45 -5.90
CA SER A 64 1.92 5.93 -4.72
C SER A 64 0.82 4.95 -4.38
N VAL A 65 0.87 4.38 -3.18
CA VAL A 65 -0.19 3.58 -2.60
C VAL A 65 -0.95 4.44 -1.60
N VAL A 66 -2.25 4.64 -1.85
CA VAL A 66 -3.13 5.41 -0.99
C VAL A 66 -4.05 4.45 -0.26
N ILE A 67 -4.00 4.48 1.07
CA ILE A 67 -4.89 3.72 1.94
C ILE A 67 -5.90 4.70 2.50
N GLU A 68 -7.15 4.54 2.11
CA GLU A 68 -8.27 5.35 2.61
C GLU A 68 -8.88 4.69 3.86
N PRO A 69 -9.26 5.48 4.89
CA PRO A 69 -10.08 4.96 5.98
C PRO A 69 -11.38 4.40 5.42
N GLY A 70 -11.73 3.15 5.79
CA GLY A 70 -13.01 2.57 5.42
C GLY A 70 -14.15 3.44 5.94
N LYS A 71 -15.10 3.81 5.08
CA LYS A 71 -16.36 4.41 5.53
C LYS A 71 -17.12 3.34 6.33
N ALA A 72 -17.44 3.66 7.58
CA ALA A 72 -18.36 2.86 8.40
C ALA A 72 -19.75 2.78 7.75
#